data_AF-A0A3B1BSK6-F1
#
_entry.id   AF-A0A3B1BSK6-F1
#
_cell.length_a   1.000
_cell.length_b   1.000
_cell.length_c   1.000
_cell.angle_alpha   90.00
_cell.angle_beta   90.00
_cell.angle_gamma   90.00
#
_symmetry.space_group_name_H-M   'P 1'
#
loop_
_entity.id
_entity.type
_entity.pdbx_description
1 polymer ?
#
loop_
_entity_poly.entity_id
_entity_poly.type
_entity_poly.pdbx_seq_one_letter_code
_entity_poly.pdbx_strand_id
1 'polypeptide(L)'
;MPRTQLEEILDRIHELQLQLEQEFNHLLAEKRAQFRYNLEKGRVIFDDGVHELQRRYRTGVWRYLRDARLTHILTAPIVYSVVFPLLLLDLAIFIYQKICFRVYGIPQVRRADYVVIDRQHLAYLNVIEKLNCVYCGYGNGLIEYVREVIAQTEQYWCPIKHARRTPNPHNRSEKFADYGDVEAFQKKLKELRKELRGE
;
A
#
# COMPACT_ATOMS: atom_id res chain seq x y z
N MET A 1 40.53 2.69 2.70
CA MET A 1 39.76 1.72 3.51
C MET A 1 38.89 0.94 2.55
N PRO A 2 38.83 -0.40 2.62
CA PRO A 2 38.00 -1.16 1.71
C PRO A 2 36.53 -0.80 1.99
N ARG A 3 35.82 -0.29 0.98
CA ARG A 3 34.35 -0.24 0.97
C ARG A 3 33.87 -1.60 1.45
N THR A 4 33.06 -1.65 2.50
CA THR A 4 32.64 -2.95 3.04
C THR A 4 31.87 -3.68 1.93
N GLN A 5 32.07 -4.99 1.76
CA GLN A 5 31.30 -5.77 0.77
C GLN A 5 29.78 -5.55 0.92
N LEU A 6 29.35 -5.19 2.13
CA LEU A 6 28.00 -4.76 2.44
C LEU A 6 27.58 -3.46 1.73
N GLU A 7 28.40 -2.42 1.77
CA GLU A 7 28.13 -1.14 1.06
C GLU A 7 28.01 -1.38 -0.45
N GLU A 8 28.88 -2.22 -1.02
CA GLU A 8 28.86 -2.54 -2.44
C GLU A 8 27.60 -3.34 -2.83
N ILE A 9 27.17 -4.28 -1.98
CA ILE A 9 25.92 -5.02 -2.14
C ILE A 9 24.70 -4.09 -2.00
N LEU A 10 24.71 -3.16 -1.04
CA LEU A 10 23.62 -2.20 -0.83
C LEU A 10 23.48 -1.24 -2.01
N ASP A 11 24.60 -0.70 -2.51
CA ASP A 11 24.63 0.16 -3.70
C ASP A 11 24.06 -0.61 -4.91
N ARG A 12 24.44 -1.88 -5.07
CA ARG A 12 23.93 -2.75 -6.14
C ARG A 12 22.43 -3.05 -6.00
N ILE A 13 21.94 -3.25 -4.78
CA ILE A 13 20.51 -3.46 -4.52
C ILE A 13 19.72 -2.20 -4.88
N HIS A 14 20.19 -1.01 -4.51
CA HIS A 14 19.54 0.25 -4.86
C HIS A 14 19.51 0.45 -6.38
N GLU A 15 20.62 0.17 -7.06
CA GLU A 15 20.70 0.27 -8.52
C GLU A 15 19.73 -0.70 -9.21
N LEU A 16 19.65 -1.94 -8.71
CA LEU A 16 18.69 -2.95 -9.19
C LEU A 16 17.24 -2.56 -8.88
N GLN A 17 16.95 -1.97 -7.73
CA GLN A 17 15.61 -1.47 -7.39
C GLN A 17 15.19 -0.35 -8.34
N LEU A 18 16.10 0.57 -8.65
CA LEU A 18 15.84 1.67 -9.58
C LEU A 18 15.60 1.14 -11.00
N GLN A 19 16.41 0.17 -11.45
CA GLN A 19 16.21 -0.50 -12.74
C GLN A 19 14.88 -1.24 -12.80
N LEU A 20 14.52 -1.96 -11.72
CA LEU A 20 13.24 -2.66 -11.63
C LEU A 20 12.07 -1.68 -11.67
N GLU A 21 12.14 -0.56 -10.95
CA GLU A 21 11.12 0.48 -10.98
C GLU A 21 10.99 1.11 -12.38
N GLN A 22 12.11 1.36 -13.06
CA GLN A 22 12.14 1.86 -14.45
C GLN A 22 11.52 0.86 -15.43
N GLU A 23 11.89 -0.42 -15.37
CA GLU A 23 11.27 -1.47 -16.19
C GLU A 23 9.79 -1.62 -15.88
N PHE A 24 9.40 -1.57 -14.61
CA PHE A 24 8.00 -1.66 -14.21
C PHE A 24 7.19 -0.49 -14.76
N ASN A 25 7.73 0.72 -14.69
CA ASN A 25 7.13 1.93 -15.27
C ASN A 25 7.04 1.86 -16.79
N HIS A 26 8.08 1.35 -17.47
CA HIS A 26 8.08 1.14 -18.92
C HIS A 26 7.02 0.12 -19.33
N LEU A 27 6.98 -1.05 -18.69
CA LEU A 27 5.97 -2.08 -18.92
C LEU A 27 4.55 -1.57 -18.63
N LEU A 28 4.37 -0.78 -17.56
CA LEU A 28 3.10 -0.13 -17.28
C LEU A 28 2.72 0.86 -18.38
N ALA A 29 3.66 1.64 -18.91
CA ALA A 29 3.43 2.57 -20.02
C ALA A 29 3.06 1.83 -21.32
N GLU A 30 3.76 0.75 -21.66
CA GLU A 30 3.42 -0.11 -22.78
C GLU A 30 2.03 -0.74 -22.62
N LYS A 31 1.71 -1.23 -21.42
CA LYS A 31 0.38 -1.78 -21.12
C LYS A 31 -0.71 -0.70 -21.19
N ARG A 32 -0.44 0.53 -20.73
CA ARG A 32 -1.34 1.69 -20.89
C ARG A 32 -1.61 1.99 -22.36
N ALA A 33 -0.57 1.99 -23.19
CA ALA A 33 -0.70 2.18 -24.64
C ALA A 33 -1.45 1.02 -25.31
N GLN A 34 -1.15 -0.22 -24.93
CA GLN A 34 -1.79 -1.43 -25.45
C GLN A 34 -3.29 -1.48 -25.15
N PHE A 35 -3.69 -1.06 -23.94
CA PHE A 35 -5.10 -1.07 -23.49
C PHE A 35 -5.80 0.29 -23.63
N ARG A 36 -5.15 1.29 -24.24
CA ARG A 36 -5.65 2.64 -24.53
C ARG A 36 -6.45 3.25 -23.38
N TYR A 37 -5.82 3.36 -22.21
CA TYR A 37 -6.39 4.08 -21.08
C TYR A 37 -5.46 5.20 -20.62
N ASN A 38 -6.03 6.37 -20.36
CA ASN A 38 -5.32 7.53 -19.83
C ASN A 38 -5.59 7.67 -18.32
N LEU A 39 -4.54 8.01 -17.57
CA LEU A 39 -4.64 8.35 -16.15
C LEU A 39 -4.73 9.88 -16.04
N GLU A 40 -5.94 10.41 -15.92
CA GLU A 40 -6.14 11.83 -15.61
C GLU A 40 -6.44 12.00 -14.13
N LYS A 41 -5.53 12.65 -13.39
CA LYS A 41 -5.71 13.02 -11.96
C LYS A 41 -6.16 11.84 -11.09
N GLY A 42 -5.57 10.66 -11.29
CA GLY A 42 -5.89 9.44 -10.51
C GLY A 42 -7.16 8.69 -10.95
N ARG A 43 -7.80 9.09 -12.05
CA ARG A 43 -8.90 8.35 -12.69
C ARG A 43 -8.45 7.74 -14.01
N VAL A 44 -8.76 6.46 -14.19
CA VAL A 44 -8.51 5.72 -15.44
C VAL A 44 -9.67 6.00 -16.41
N ILE A 45 -9.38 6.65 -17.53
CA ILE A 45 -10.33 6.95 -18.61
C ILE A 45 -9.94 6.06 -19.80
N PHE A 46 -10.79 5.10 -20.16
CA PHE A 46 -10.56 4.25 -21.35
C PHE A 46 -11.12 4.93 -22.60
N ASP A 47 -10.48 4.70 -23.75
CA ASP A 47 -10.99 5.12 -25.07
C ASP A 47 -12.37 4.48 -25.35
N ASP A 48 -13.29 5.19 -26.00
CA ASP A 48 -14.71 4.79 -26.17
C ASP A 48 -14.88 3.40 -26.81
N GLY A 49 -13.97 3.02 -27.72
CA GLY A 49 -13.98 1.70 -28.38
C GLY A 49 -13.61 0.52 -27.46
N VAL A 50 -12.81 0.75 -26.42
CA VAL A 50 -12.45 -0.29 -25.42
C VAL A 50 -13.60 -0.46 -24.42
N HIS A 51 -14.31 0.62 -24.09
CA HIS A 51 -15.50 0.56 -23.24
C HIS A 51 -16.62 -0.30 -23.84
N GLU A 52 -16.86 -0.22 -25.15
CA GLU A 52 -17.85 -1.09 -25.82
C GLU A 52 -17.44 -2.56 -25.86
N LEU A 53 -16.17 -2.87 -26.13
CA LEU A 53 -15.67 -4.24 -26.12
C LEU A 53 -15.79 -4.85 -24.72
N GLN A 54 -15.37 -4.11 -23.69
CA GLN A 54 -15.50 -4.53 -22.29
C GLN A 54 -16.97 -4.77 -21.89
N ARG A 55 -17.90 -3.91 -22.33
CA ARG A 55 -19.35 -4.11 -22.09
C ARG A 55 -19.88 -5.39 -22.76
N ARG A 56 -19.38 -5.77 -23.94
CA ARG A 56 -19.79 -7.01 -24.62
C ARG A 56 -19.36 -8.28 -23.87
N TYR A 57 -18.23 -8.25 -23.16
CA TYR A 57 -17.75 -9.37 -22.34
C TYR A 57 -18.32 -9.39 -20.91
N ARG A 58 -19.14 -8.41 -20.54
CA ARG A 58 -19.80 -8.38 -19.23
C ARG A 58 -20.77 -9.55 -19.12
N THR A 59 -20.45 -10.51 -18.26
CA THR A 59 -21.39 -11.57 -17.87
C THR A 59 -22.56 -10.95 -17.12
N GLY A 60 -23.79 -11.45 -17.23
CA GLY A 60 -24.90 -10.92 -16.42
C GLY A 60 -24.75 -11.32 -14.95
N VAL A 61 -25.16 -10.48 -14.00
CA VAL A 61 -25.14 -10.79 -12.55
C VAL A 61 -25.84 -12.12 -12.23
N TRP A 62 -26.95 -12.41 -12.93
CA TRP A 62 -27.67 -13.68 -12.82
C TRP A 62 -26.90 -14.90 -13.34
N ARG A 63 -26.17 -14.75 -14.46
CA ARG A 63 -25.32 -15.82 -15.00
C ARG A 63 -24.12 -16.07 -14.08
N TYR A 64 -23.53 -15.00 -13.55
CA TYR A 64 -22.45 -15.06 -12.56
C TYR A 64 -22.88 -15.80 -11.28
N LEU A 65 -24.06 -15.47 -10.72
CA LEU A 65 -24.57 -16.14 -9.52
C LEU A 65 -24.95 -17.61 -9.78
N ARG A 66 -25.41 -17.95 -10.99
CA ARG A 66 -25.76 -19.33 -11.36
C ARG A 66 -24.54 -20.21 -11.61
N ASP A 67 -23.49 -19.63 -12.17
CA ASP A 67 -22.23 -20.32 -12.46
C ASP A 67 -21.29 -20.32 -11.23
N ALA A 68 -21.53 -19.44 -10.25
CA ALA A 68 -20.80 -19.44 -8.98
C ALA A 68 -21.11 -20.71 -8.18
N ARG A 69 -20.05 -21.39 -7.72
CA ARG A 69 -20.22 -22.55 -6.82
C ARG A 69 -20.94 -22.09 -5.56
N LEU A 70 -21.95 -22.85 -5.12
CA LEU A 70 -22.75 -22.56 -3.93
C LEU A 70 -21.88 -22.27 -2.69
N THR A 71 -20.72 -22.92 -2.60
CA THR A 71 -19.72 -22.72 -1.56
C THR A 71 -19.19 -21.28 -1.47
N HIS A 72 -19.02 -20.58 -2.60
CA HIS A 72 -18.57 -19.18 -2.61
C HIS A 72 -19.65 -18.22 -2.11
N ILE A 73 -20.91 -18.50 -2.42
CA ILE A 73 -22.05 -17.71 -1.94
C ILE A 73 -22.20 -17.89 -0.42
N LEU A 74 -21.97 -19.11 0.08
CA LEU A 74 -22.07 -19.42 1.51
C LEU A 74 -20.93 -18.79 2.34
N THR A 75 -19.73 -18.66 1.77
CA THR A 75 -18.59 -18.03 2.46
C THR A 75 -18.54 -16.52 2.30
N ALA A 76 -19.29 -15.94 1.35
CA ALA A 76 -19.32 -14.50 1.12
C ALA A 76 -19.67 -13.70 2.40
N PRO A 77 -20.70 -14.05 3.20
CA PRO A 77 -21.00 -13.32 4.44
C PRO A 77 -19.82 -13.29 5.42
N ILE A 78 -19.05 -14.37 5.50
CA ILE A 78 -17.88 -14.46 6.38
C ILE A 78 -16.77 -13.53 5.86
N VAL A 79 -16.49 -13.55 4.57
CA VAL A 79 -15.47 -12.66 3.97
C VAL A 79 -15.85 -11.20 4.18
N TYR A 80 -17.11 -10.84 3.91
CA TYR A 80 -17.59 -9.47 4.07
C TYR A 80 -17.67 -9.04 5.54
N SER A 81 -17.83 -9.96 6.50
CA SER A 81 -17.83 -9.62 7.93
C SER A 81 -16.52 -8.97 8.39
N VAL A 82 -15.39 -9.25 7.71
CA VAL A 82 -14.08 -8.65 8.00
C VAL A 82 -14.05 -7.15 7.67
N VAL A 83 -15.03 -6.61 6.95
CA VAL A 83 -15.16 -5.16 6.76
C VAL A 83 -15.34 -4.41 8.07
N PHE A 84 -16.04 -5.00 9.04
CA PHE A 84 -16.30 -4.38 10.34
C PHE A 84 -15.00 -4.15 11.16
N PRO A 85 -14.13 -5.15 11.39
CA PRO A 85 -12.87 -4.91 12.07
C PRO A 85 -11.94 -3.97 11.28
N LEU A 86 -11.97 -3.98 9.94
CA LEU A 86 -11.19 -3.02 9.14
C LEU A 86 -11.68 -1.58 9.34
N LEU A 87 -12.99 -1.34 9.38
CA LEU A 87 -13.54 0.00 9.65
C LEU A 87 -13.22 0.46 11.07
N LEU A 88 -13.30 -0.44 12.05
CA LEU A 88 -12.91 -0.12 13.43
C LEU A 88 -11.42 0.26 13.52
N LEU A 89 -10.56 -0.49 12.83
CA LEU A 89 -9.13 -0.20 12.75
C LEU A 89 -8.87 1.16 12.07
N ASP A 90 -9.54 1.46 10.96
CA ASP A 90 -9.41 2.75 10.26
C ASP A 90 -9.79 3.91 11.20
N LEU A 91 -10.92 3.80 11.91
CA LEU A 91 -11.36 4.80 12.88
C LEU A 91 -10.34 4.96 14.03
N ALA A 92 -9.86 3.85 14.59
CA ALA A 92 -8.89 3.88 15.68
C ALA A 92 -7.58 4.57 15.26
N ILE A 93 -7.07 4.24 14.07
CA ILE A 93 -5.83 4.82 13.52
C ILE A 93 -6.03 6.29 13.15
N PHE A 94 -7.20 6.65 12.62
CA PHE A 94 -7.56 8.04 12.36
C PHE A 94 -7.54 8.88 13.64
N ILE A 95 -8.19 8.42 14.71
CA ILE A 95 -8.21 9.11 16.01
C ILE A 95 -6.79 9.19 16.60
N TYR A 96 -6.08 8.06 16.60
CA TYR A 96 -4.71 7.96 17.09
C TYR A 96 -3.80 9.01 16.44
N GLN A 97 -3.77 9.06 15.10
CA GLN A 97 -2.96 10.03 14.37
C GLN A 97 -3.44 11.46 14.62
N LYS A 98 -4.75 11.71 14.67
CA LYS A 98 -5.28 13.07 14.89
C LYS A 98 -4.88 13.63 16.25
N ILE A 99 -4.75 12.79 17.27
CA ILE A 99 -4.37 13.19 18.62
C ILE A 99 -2.85 13.14 18.78
N CYS A 100 -2.26 11.94 18.69
CA CYS A 100 -0.85 11.71 19.02
C CYS A 100 0.11 12.45 18.09
N PHE A 101 -0.13 12.44 16.78
CA PHE A 101 0.83 13.08 15.86
C PHE A 101 0.85 14.59 16.02
N ARG A 102 -0.29 15.20 16.37
CA ARG A 102 -0.34 16.63 16.71
C ARG A 102 0.41 16.95 17.99
N VAL A 103 0.26 16.12 19.03
CA VAL A 103 0.98 16.28 20.29
C VAL A 103 2.49 16.15 20.09
N TYR A 104 2.94 15.27 19.19
CA TYR A 104 4.35 14.98 18.96
C TYR A 104 5.01 15.82 17.85
N GLY A 105 4.24 16.64 17.14
CA GLY A 105 4.71 17.45 16.00
C GLY A 105 4.99 16.63 14.72
N ILE A 106 4.39 15.44 14.59
CA ILE A 106 4.60 14.52 13.47
C ILE A 106 3.61 14.86 12.34
N PRO A 107 4.04 14.89 11.06
CA PRO A 107 3.16 15.11 9.93
C PRO A 107 2.16 13.95 9.78
N GLN A 108 0.91 14.27 9.44
CA GLN A 108 -0.12 13.26 9.25
C GLN A 108 0.05 12.54 7.90
N VAL A 109 0.07 11.22 7.93
CA VAL A 109 -0.02 10.33 6.77
C VAL A 109 -1.33 10.59 6.04
N ARG A 110 -1.21 10.85 4.74
CA ARG A 110 -2.35 11.11 3.87
C ARG A 110 -2.94 9.81 3.39
N ARG A 111 -4.15 9.50 3.83
CA ARG A 111 -4.89 8.28 3.45
C ARG A 111 -5.07 8.12 1.93
N ALA A 112 -5.20 9.22 1.20
CA ALA A 112 -5.41 9.23 -0.25
C ALA A 112 -4.22 8.65 -1.05
N ASP A 113 -3.03 8.62 -0.45
CA ASP A 113 -1.82 8.11 -1.10
C ASP A 113 -1.75 6.56 -1.05
N TYR A 114 -2.56 5.93 -0.18
CA TYR A 114 -2.57 4.48 0.06
C TYR A 114 -3.86 3.80 -0.40
N VAL A 115 -5.01 4.42 -0.13
CA VAL A 115 -6.31 3.83 -0.47
C VAL A 115 -6.71 4.24 -1.90
N VAL A 116 -6.23 3.49 -2.89
CA VAL A 116 -6.56 3.68 -4.31
C VAL A 116 -7.67 2.73 -4.75
N ILE A 117 -8.80 3.28 -5.20
CA ILE A 117 -9.97 2.52 -5.64
C ILE A 117 -10.34 2.95 -7.07
N ASP A 118 -9.63 2.40 -8.05
CA ASP A 118 -9.76 2.72 -9.49
C ASP A 118 -10.46 1.60 -10.29
N ARG A 119 -10.34 0.35 -9.83
CA ARG A 119 -10.85 -0.86 -10.49
C ARG A 119 -12.36 -0.90 -10.69
N GLN A 120 -13.12 -0.09 -9.94
CA GLN A 120 -14.57 0.07 -10.13
C GLN A 120 -14.96 0.67 -11.50
N HIS A 121 -14.03 1.38 -12.16
CA HIS A 121 -14.25 2.01 -13.47
C HIS A 121 -14.16 1.03 -14.64
N LEU A 122 -13.64 -0.18 -14.43
CA LEU A 122 -13.54 -1.22 -15.45
C LEU A 122 -14.96 -1.66 -15.89
N ALA A 123 -15.27 -1.55 -17.18
CA ALA A 123 -16.64 -1.70 -17.69
C ALA A 123 -17.06 -3.17 -17.90
N TYR A 124 -16.09 -4.10 -17.93
CA TYR A 124 -16.34 -5.53 -18.10
C TYR A 124 -16.72 -6.25 -16.80
N LEU A 125 -16.44 -5.65 -15.64
CA LEU A 125 -16.76 -6.23 -14.34
C LEU A 125 -18.23 -6.05 -13.98
N ASN A 126 -18.82 -7.09 -13.38
CA ASN A 126 -20.14 -7.02 -12.79
C ASN A 126 -20.20 -6.22 -11.51
N VAL A 127 -21.42 -5.86 -11.09
CA VAL A 127 -21.65 -5.11 -9.84
C VAL A 127 -21.05 -5.86 -8.65
N ILE A 128 -21.25 -7.18 -8.54
CA ILE A 128 -20.68 -8.01 -7.47
C ILE A 128 -19.14 -8.00 -7.52
N GLU A 129 -18.56 -8.15 -8.71
CA GLU A 129 -17.11 -8.16 -8.86
C GLU A 129 -16.50 -6.79 -8.58
N LYS A 130 -17.19 -5.70 -8.93
CA LYS A 130 -16.81 -4.33 -8.56
C LYS A 130 -16.84 -4.15 -7.04
N LEU A 131 -17.86 -4.64 -6.35
CA LEU A 131 -17.93 -4.62 -4.89
C LEU A 131 -16.77 -5.40 -4.26
N ASN A 132 -16.47 -6.59 -4.77
CA ASN A 132 -15.29 -7.36 -4.34
C ASN A 132 -13.98 -6.56 -4.58
N CYS A 133 -13.82 -5.91 -5.73
CA CYS A 133 -12.65 -5.10 -6.02
C CYS A 133 -12.51 -3.90 -5.08
N VAL A 134 -13.61 -3.21 -4.77
CA VAL A 134 -13.63 -2.10 -3.79
C VAL A 134 -13.26 -2.62 -2.40
N TYR A 135 -13.82 -3.76 -1.99
CA TYR A 135 -13.53 -4.40 -0.70
C TYR A 135 -12.04 -4.74 -0.57
N CYS A 136 -11.47 -5.47 -1.53
CA CYS A 136 -10.06 -5.85 -1.49
C CYS A 136 -9.11 -4.65 -1.65
N GLY A 137 -9.46 -3.67 -2.50
CA GLY A 137 -8.68 -2.45 -2.68
C GLY A 137 -8.65 -1.60 -1.40
N TYR A 138 -9.80 -1.44 -0.75
CA TYR A 138 -9.90 -0.78 0.54
C TYR A 138 -9.09 -1.50 1.62
N GLY A 139 -9.27 -2.82 1.76
CA GLY A 139 -8.60 -3.59 2.80
C GLY A 139 -7.08 -3.52 2.68
N ASN A 140 -6.52 -3.80 1.49
CA ASN A 140 -5.08 -3.75 1.29
C ASN A 140 -4.52 -2.33 1.46
N GLY A 141 -5.16 -1.32 0.86
CA GLY A 141 -4.73 0.07 1.00
C GLY A 141 -4.81 0.56 2.45
N LEU A 142 -5.80 0.12 3.22
CA LEU A 142 -5.89 0.42 4.65
C LEU A 142 -4.72 -0.20 5.41
N ILE A 143 -4.37 -1.47 5.16
CA ILE A 143 -3.23 -2.11 5.86
C ILE A 143 -1.92 -1.40 5.55
N GLU A 144 -1.69 -0.97 4.31
CA GLU A 144 -0.51 -0.20 3.94
C GLU A 144 -0.47 1.17 4.64
N TYR A 145 -1.61 1.88 4.67
CA TYR A 145 -1.75 3.14 5.42
C TYR A 145 -1.46 2.96 6.91
N VAL A 146 -2.04 1.94 7.54
CA VAL A 146 -1.83 1.64 8.96
C VAL A 146 -0.36 1.29 9.22
N ARG A 147 0.26 0.50 8.34
CA ARG A 147 1.69 0.16 8.42
C ARG A 147 2.56 1.41 8.39
N GLU A 148 2.27 2.39 7.54
CA GLU A 148 3.03 3.65 7.51
C GLU A 148 2.85 4.45 8.82
N VAL A 149 1.62 4.58 9.33
CA VAL A 149 1.36 5.29 10.60
C VAL A 149 2.15 4.65 11.75
N ILE A 150 2.16 3.32 11.83
CA ILE A 150 2.92 2.59 12.85
C ILE A 150 4.42 2.73 12.60
N ALA A 151 4.89 2.72 11.35
CA ALA A 151 6.32 2.90 11.03
C ALA A 151 6.84 4.29 11.46
N GLN A 152 6.04 5.35 11.31
CA GLN A 152 6.39 6.68 11.84
C GLN A 152 6.39 6.71 13.36
N THR A 153 5.45 5.99 13.98
CA THR A 153 5.39 5.83 15.44
C THR A 153 6.64 5.11 15.96
N GLU A 154 7.06 4.04 15.28
CA GLU A 154 8.27 3.28 15.59
C GLU A 154 9.51 4.14 15.43
N GLN A 155 9.63 4.91 14.34
CA GLN A 155 10.71 5.87 14.15
C GLN A 155 10.78 6.90 15.29
N TYR A 156 9.63 7.35 15.81
CA TYR A 156 9.60 8.33 16.89
C TYR A 156 9.97 7.74 18.26
N TRP A 157 9.50 6.54 18.58
CA TRP A 157 9.67 5.96 19.92
C TRP A 157 10.86 5.01 20.04
N CYS A 158 11.07 4.14 19.05
CA CYS A 158 12.02 3.04 19.13
C CYS A 158 12.61 2.71 17.74
N PRO A 159 13.46 3.57 17.16
CA PRO A 159 14.15 3.28 15.90
C PRO A 159 15.30 2.28 16.12
N ILE A 160 14.98 1.05 16.50
CA ILE A 160 15.92 -0.06 16.69
C ILE A 160 15.49 -1.22 15.79
N LYS A 161 16.42 -1.82 15.05
CA LYS A 161 16.15 -2.99 14.23
C LYS A 161 15.82 -4.20 15.11
N HIS A 162 14.91 -5.04 14.64
CA HIS A 162 14.64 -6.32 15.29
C HIS A 162 15.84 -7.25 15.20
N ALA A 163 16.10 -8.03 16.27
CA ALA A 163 17.10 -9.09 16.26
C ALA A 163 16.81 -10.18 15.21
N ARG A 164 15.52 -10.39 14.91
CA ARG A 164 15.07 -11.32 13.87
C ARG A 164 14.63 -10.55 12.65
N ARG A 165 15.08 -11.00 11.47
CA ARG A 165 14.64 -10.43 10.19
C ARG A 165 13.14 -10.70 9.98
N THR A 166 12.40 -9.64 9.69
CA THR A 166 11.01 -9.74 9.23
C THR A 166 10.97 -9.92 7.71
N PRO A 167 9.93 -10.56 7.14
CA PRO A 167 9.88 -10.85 5.72
C PRO A 167 9.88 -9.61 4.83
N ASN A 168 9.26 -8.52 5.30
CA ASN A 168 9.16 -7.26 4.60
C ASN A 168 9.27 -6.12 5.62
N PRO A 169 10.49 -5.70 5.99
CA PRO A 169 10.67 -4.52 6.83
C PRO A 169 10.24 -3.26 6.06
N HIS A 170 9.72 -2.24 6.75
CA HIS A 170 9.38 -0.98 6.07
C HIS A 170 10.65 -0.17 5.78
N ASN A 171 10.60 0.71 4.77
CA ASN A 171 11.77 1.46 4.29
C ASN A 171 12.49 2.28 5.39
N ARG A 172 11.75 2.79 6.38
CA ARG A 172 12.33 3.56 7.51
C ARG A 172 13.28 2.72 8.39
N SER A 173 13.13 1.40 8.41
CA SER A 173 13.87 0.52 9.32
C SER A 173 15.36 0.39 8.98
N GLU A 174 15.76 0.72 7.74
CA GLU A 174 17.16 0.69 7.33
C GLU A 174 18.00 1.72 8.10
N LYS A 175 17.40 2.88 8.39
CA LYS A 175 18.04 3.97 9.14
C LYS A 175 18.15 3.70 10.63
N PHE A 176 17.44 2.70 11.17
CA PHE A 176 17.36 2.42 12.60
C PHE A 176 18.71 1.96 13.19
N ALA A 177 18.87 2.09 14.50
CA ALA A 177 20.02 1.55 15.22
C ALA A 177 20.03 0.03 15.16
N ASP A 178 21.21 -0.58 15.13
CA ASP A 178 21.31 -2.03 15.16
C ASP A 178 20.92 -2.55 16.55
N TYR A 179 20.47 -3.81 16.59
CA TYR A 179 19.98 -4.43 17.81
C TYR A 179 21.10 -4.52 18.86
N GLY A 180 20.91 -3.89 20.02
CA GLY A 180 21.87 -3.90 21.13
C GLY A 180 22.86 -2.72 21.14
N ASP A 181 22.88 -1.86 20.12
CA ASP A 181 23.77 -0.69 20.07
C ASP A 181 23.10 0.52 20.75
N VAL A 182 23.40 0.69 22.05
CA VAL A 182 22.81 1.73 22.90
C VAL A 182 23.30 3.14 22.50
N GLU A 183 24.55 3.27 22.09
CA GLU A 183 25.14 4.56 21.72
C GLU A 183 24.55 5.06 20.40
N ALA A 184 24.50 4.19 19.38
CA ALA A 184 23.87 4.52 18.11
C ALA A 184 22.37 4.80 18.29
N PHE A 185 21.69 4.08 19.17
CA PHE A 185 20.28 4.33 19.47
C PHE A 185 20.04 5.75 19.98
N GLN A 186 20.77 6.21 21.00
CA GLN A 186 20.57 7.54 21.58
C GLN A 186 20.83 8.65 20.57
N LYS A 187 21.84 8.47 19.71
CA LYS A 187 22.16 9.42 18.63
C LYS A 187 21.06 9.44 17.56
N LYS A 188 20.74 8.27 16.99
CA LYS A 188 19.74 8.13 15.92
C LYS A 188 18.35 8.53 16.37
N LEU A 189 17.98 8.30 17.63
CA LEU A 189 16.67 8.70 18.16
C LEU A 189 16.44 10.21 18.06
N LYS A 190 17.46 11.02 18.35
CA LYS A 190 17.35 12.49 18.25
C LYS A 190 17.28 12.93 16.79
N GLU A 191 18.12 12.35 15.94
CA GLU A 191 18.19 12.66 14.50
C GLU A 191 16.89 12.29 13.78
N LEU A 192 16.40 11.08 13.97
CA LEU A 192 15.20 10.56 13.31
C LEU A 192 13.91 11.25 13.77
N ARG A 193 13.86 11.75 15.01
CA ARG A 193 12.74 12.58 15.49
C ARG A 193 12.70 13.95 14.81
N LYS A 194 13.86 14.58 14.61
CA LYS A 194 13.96 15.85 13.87
C LYS A 194 13.57 15.67 12.41
N GLU A 195 14.13 14.64 11.75
CA GLU A 195 13.75 14.26 10.39
C GLU A 195 12.24 14.06 10.26
N LEU A 196 11.62 13.37 11.22
CA LEU A 196 10.18 13.12 11.21
C LEU A 196 9.36 14.41 11.34
N ARG A 197 9.84 15.40 12.11
CA ARG A 197 9.17 16.71 12.29
C ARG A 197 9.44 17.69 11.13
N GLY A 198 10.42 17.40 10.27
CA GLY A 198 10.89 18.31 9.24
C GLY A 198 11.79 19.45 9.77
N GLU A 199 12.47 19.20 10.90
CA GLU A 199 13.49 20.09 11.51
C GLU A 199 14.90 19.71 11.02
#